data_AF-D8QHF9-F1
#
_entry.id   AF-D8QHF9-F1
#
_cell.length_a   1.000
_cell.length_b   1.000
_cell.length_c   1.000
_cell.angle_alpha   90.00
_cell.angle_beta   90.00
_cell.angle_gamma   90.00
#
_symmetry.space_group_name_H-M   'P 1'
#
loop_
_entity.id
_entity.type
_entity.pdbx_description
1 polymer ?
#
loop_
_entity_poly.entity_id
_entity_poly.type
_entity_poly.pdbx_seq_one_letter_code
_entity_poly.pdbx_strand_id
1 'polypeptide(L)'
;MRKLNLLRTLMDAVPQFLAGFSASTSLPALGVTDTVSAVAPFDALEALRSLLSLGQSGGSADPAALKIEERLLFFHVINCVRDVWPDVVSSLNYLDSTAGRSQNDRTATLYLSEAILSVIGLKKYIPSRMEETPHIYRVVVALWLRRPSYASSDLETLVEWHAGLGAALQTALTDSRQERLDEVAARQVLAAVDHRPNDLFRQAIGCVLDLLSLRGDEPAASLSVITVREHLILVEFIAYQVAPLPCHARDVVRSLVDVTRRLVRMPGSTARSASEEACAVLLSIWNTASDSRSVVWALNDGILDAFAYLARSQPLTDKSSVLRELLIHIGERSIVLSVTRAMYRNNFEGLLGSRCLDACPPVVGATILRRISLMRAKYTKKCANKTVQLGHLLDDRR
;
A
#
# COMPACT_ATOMS: atom_id res chain seq x y z
N MET A 1 -20.37 -30.71 -20.40
CA MET A 1 -19.98 -30.18 -21.73
C MET A 1 -19.47 -28.73 -21.70
N ARG A 2 -20.18 -27.72 -21.18
CA ARG A 2 -19.65 -26.32 -21.10
C ARG A 2 -18.30 -26.17 -20.38
N LYS A 3 -18.08 -26.90 -19.28
CA LYS A 3 -16.81 -26.85 -18.50
C LYS A 3 -15.62 -27.54 -19.20
N LEU A 4 -15.86 -28.51 -20.07
CA LEU A 4 -14.84 -29.18 -20.89
C LEU A 4 -14.42 -28.32 -22.09
N ASN A 5 -15.35 -27.56 -22.67
CA ASN A 5 -15.01 -26.52 -23.65
C ASN A 5 -14.20 -25.39 -23.00
N LEU A 6 -14.56 -24.95 -21.79
CA LEU A 6 -13.79 -23.94 -21.04
C LEU A 6 -12.33 -24.38 -20.77
N LEU A 7 -12.13 -25.67 -20.44
CA LEU A 7 -10.81 -26.24 -20.22
C LEU A 7 -9.99 -26.34 -21.51
N ARG A 8 -10.65 -26.70 -22.63
CA ARG A 8 -10.03 -26.71 -23.96
C ARG A 8 -9.65 -25.29 -24.39
N THR A 9 -10.51 -24.30 -24.16
CA THR A 9 -10.20 -22.89 -24.44
C THR A 9 -9.05 -22.39 -23.56
N LEU A 10 -9.00 -22.77 -22.27
CA LEU A 10 -7.86 -22.51 -21.39
C LEU A 10 -6.55 -23.09 -21.91
N MET A 11 -6.58 -24.35 -22.35
CA MET A 11 -5.43 -25.08 -22.86
C MET A 11 -4.99 -24.60 -24.25
N ASP A 12 -5.89 -24.09 -25.07
CA ASP A 12 -5.57 -23.54 -26.39
C ASP A 12 -5.14 -22.06 -26.29
N ALA A 13 -5.69 -21.29 -25.34
CA ALA A 13 -5.43 -19.86 -25.19
C ALA A 13 -4.17 -19.53 -24.39
N VAL A 14 -3.74 -20.34 -23.42
CA VAL A 14 -2.50 -20.09 -22.67
C VAL A 14 -1.26 -20.21 -23.59
N PRO A 15 -1.12 -21.24 -24.45
CA PRO A 15 -0.06 -21.29 -25.46
C PRO A 15 -0.19 -20.19 -26.51
N GLN A 16 -1.41 -19.80 -26.92
CA GLN A 16 -1.62 -18.71 -27.89
C GLN A 16 -1.30 -17.32 -27.30
N PHE A 17 -1.56 -17.10 -26.01
CA PHE A 17 -1.16 -15.91 -25.27
C PHE A 17 0.37 -15.78 -25.21
N LEU A 18 1.06 -16.87 -24.87
CA LEU A 18 2.53 -16.92 -24.83
C LEU A 18 3.15 -16.84 -26.23
N ALA A 19 2.54 -17.49 -27.23
CA ALA A 19 2.96 -17.43 -28.62
C ALA A 19 2.75 -16.05 -29.25
N GLY A 20 1.63 -15.37 -28.97
CA GLY A 20 1.34 -14.00 -29.42
C GLY A 20 2.31 -12.96 -28.84
N PHE A 21 2.68 -13.11 -27.56
CA PHE A 21 3.76 -12.31 -26.96
C PHE A 21 5.10 -12.57 -27.63
N SER A 22 5.44 -13.83 -27.93
CA SER A 22 6.70 -14.16 -28.63
C SER A 22 6.72 -13.71 -30.10
N ALA A 23 5.59 -13.78 -30.82
CA ALA A 23 5.46 -13.45 -32.23
C ALA A 23 5.46 -11.93 -32.50
N SER A 24 5.16 -11.10 -31.49
CA SER A 24 5.27 -9.64 -31.57
C SER A 24 6.72 -9.12 -31.69
N THR A 25 7.71 -10.02 -31.75
CA THR A 25 9.15 -9.67 -31.79
C THR A 25 9.83 -9.88 -33.15
N SER A 26 9.15 -10.37 -34.20
CA SER A 26 9.69 -10.25 -35.56
C SER A 26 9.20 -8.97 -36.22
N LEU A 27 10.03 -7.92 -36.21
CA LEU A 27 9.92 -6.81 -37.15
C LEU A 27 9.93 -7.33 -38.60
N PRO A 28 8.96 -6.97 -39.45
CA PRO A 28 9.25 -6.69 -40.84
C PRO A 28 9.28 -5.17 -41.02
N ALA A 29 10.36 -4.69 -41.64
CA ALA A 29 10.26 -3.51 -42.44
C ALA A 29 9.17 -3.74 -43.50
N LEU A 30 8.28 -2.77 -43.68
CA LEU A 30 7.23 -2.66 -44.72
C LEU A 30 5.92 -3.43 -44.46
N GLY A 31 4.99 -2.70 -43.83
CA GLY A 31 3.62 -2.49 -44.31
C GLY A 31 2.80 -3.68 -44.77
N VAL A 32 2.14 -4.36 -43.83
CA VAL A 32 0.79 -4.95 -44.00
C VAL A 32 0.09 -4.90 -42.64
N THR A 33 -1.10 -4.31 -42.58
CA THR A 33 -1.99 -4.30 -41.41
C THR A 33 -2.80 -5.59 -41.37
N ASP A 34 -2.40 -6.54 -40.53
CA ASP A 34 -3.28 -7.63 -40.08
C ASP A 34 -3.48 -7.53 -38.57
N THR A 35 -4.68 -7.12 -38.18
CA THR A 35 -5.15 -7.15 -36.80
C THR A 35 -5.34 -8.60 -36.36
N VAL A 36 -4.34 -9.15 -35.66
CA VAL A 36 -4.50 -10.41 -34.93
C VAL A 36 -5.54 -10.21 -33.84
N SER A 37 -6.62 -10.99 -33.90
CA SER A 37 -7.77 -10.93 -32.99
C SER A 37 -7.36 -11.23 -31.55
N ALA A 38 -7.42 -10.22 -30.68
CA ALA A 38 -7.12 -10.28 -29.25
C ALA A 38 -8.21 -10.99 -28.39
N VAL A 39 -9.09 -11.80 -29.01
CA VAL A 39 -10.26 -12.39 -28.34
C VAL A 39 -9.94 -13.71 -27.61
N ALA A 40 -8.97 -14.50 -28.09
CA ALA A 40 -8.62 -15.80 -27.50
C ALA A 40 -8.00 -15.76 -26.08
N PRO A 41 -7.13 -14.80 -25.71
CA PRO A 41 -6.50 -14.75 -24.38
C PRO A 41 -7.48 -14.54 -23.22
N PHE A 42 -8.64 -13.96 -23.51
CA PHE A 42 -9.65 -13.52 -22.54
C PHE A 42 -10.32 -14.70 -21.83
N ASP A 43 -10.68 -15.74 -22.59
CA ASP A 43 -11.40 -16.91 -22.08
C ASP A 43 -10.55 -17.74 -21.10
N ALA A 44 -9.22 -17.75 -21.23
CA ALA A 44 -8.31 -18.47 -20.34
C ALA A 44 -8.23 -17.84 -18.95
N LEU A 45 -7.98 -16.54 -18.87
CA LEU A 45 -7.85 -15.85 -17.58
C LEU A 45 -9.17 -15.81 -16.83
N GLU A 46 -10.30 -15.64 -17.53
CA GLU A 46 -11.63 -15.65 -16.91
C GLU A 46 -12.03 -17.04 -16.41
N ALA A 47 -11.62 -18.09 -17.11
CA ALA A 47 -11.80 -19.47 -16.66
C ALA A 47 -10.91 -19.81 -15.46
N LEU A 48 -9.64 -19.37 -15.44
CA LEU A 48 -8.75 -19.46 -14.28
C LEU A 48 -9.34 -18.72 -13.07
N ARG A 49 -9.86 -17.51 -13.27
CA ARG A 49 -10.55 -16.71 -12.24
C ARG A 49 -11.77 -17.44 -11.70
N SER A 50 -12.59 -18.02 -12.57
CA SER A 50 -13.78 -18.79 -12.20
C SER A 50 -13.41 -20.06 -11.41
N LEU A 51 -12.27 -20.68 -11.70
CA LEU A 51 -11.79 -21.86 -10.98
C LEU A 51 -11.13 -21.50 -9.64
N LEU A 52 -10.42 -20.37 -9.59
CA LEU A 52 -9.82 -19.84 -8.36
C LEU A 52 -10.89 -19.35 -7.38
N SER A 53 -11.96 -18.70 -7.87
CA SER A 53 -13.07 -18.25 -7.03
C SER A 53 -13.86 -19.41 -6.42
N LEU A 54 -14.01 -20.52 -7.15
CA LEU A 54 -14.56 -21.78 -6.62
C LEU A 54 -13.69 -22.39 -5.51
N GLY A 55 -12.36 -22.20 -5.57
CA GLY A 55 -11.43 -22.67 -4.54
C GLY A 55 -11.28 -21.72 -3.34
N GLN A 56 -11.72 -20.48 -3.45
CA GLN A 56 -11.60 -19.44 -2.41
C GLN A 56 -12.88 -19.26 -1.57
N SER A 57 -14.00 -19.90 -1.91
CA SER A 57 -15.22 -19.90 -1.08
C SER A 57 -15.06 -20.77 0.20
N GLY A 58 -13.99 -20.53 0.95
CA GLY A 58 -13.54 -21.23 2.15
C GLY A 58 -14.39 -20.97 3.38
N GLY A 59 -15.70 -20.87 3.24
CA GLY A 59 -16.62 -20.92 4.36
C GLY A 59 -16.85 -22.37 4.78
N SER A 60 -15.99 -22.93 5.66
CA SER A 60 -16.23 -24.16 6.43
C SER A 60 -16.63 -25.44 5.65
N ALA A 61 -16.65 -25.42 4.32
CA ALA A 61 -17.01 -26.57 3.52
C ALA A 61 -15.84 -27.55 3.57
N ASP A 62 -16.08 -28.69 4.22
CA ASP A 62 -15.20 -29.84 4.24
C ASP A 62 -14.63 -30.04 2.82
N PRO A 63 -13.30 -30.04 2.62
CA PRO A 63 -12.71 -30.28 1.31
C PRO A 63 -13.25 -31.56 0.67
N ALA A 64 -13.75 -32.54 1.45
CA ALA A 64 -14.46 -33.73 0.98
C ALA A 64 -15.73 -33.46 0.15
N ALA A 65 -16.32 -32.26 0.21
CA ALA A 65 -17.57 -31.91 -0.47
C ALA A 65 -17.40 -31.35 -1.90
N LEU A 66 -16.17 -31.02 -2.32
CA LEU A 66 -15.89 -30.70 -3.72
C LEU A 66 -16.13 -31.94 -4.58
N LYS A 67 -16.99 -31.82 -5.60
CA LYS A 67 -17.27 -32.93 -6.51
C LYS A 67 -15.95 -33.43 -7.12
N ILE A 68 -15.80 -34.74 -7.27
CA ILE A 68 -14.59 -35.39 -7.82
C ILE A 68 -14.14 -34.71 -9.12
N GLU A 69 -15.09 -34.30 -9.97
CA GLU A 69 -14.83 -33.58 -11.22
C GLU A 69 -14.11 -32.23 -11.00
N GLU A 70 -14.48 -31.45 -9.99
CA GLU A 70 -13.87 -30.14 -9.70
C GLU A 70 -12.45 -30.30 -9.15
N ARG A 71 -12.21 -31.34 -8.37
CA ARG A 71 -10.85 -31.69 -7.91
C ARG A 71 -9.95 -32.10 -9.07
N LEU A 72 -10.44 -32.92 -10.01
CA LEU A 72 -9.68 -33.34 -11.19
C LEU A 72 -9.36 -32.14 -12.09
N LEU A 73 -10.34 -31.26 -12.30
CA LEU A 73 -10.16 -30.04 -13.07
C LEU A 73 -9.10 -29.14 -12.44
N PHE A 74 -9.20 -28.94 -11.14
CA PHE A 74 -8.27 -28.13 -10.36
C PHE A 74 -6.84 -28.69 -10.40
N PHE A 75 -6.68 -30.00 -10.26
CA PHE A 75 -5.38 -30.67 -10.39
C PHE A 75 -4.79 -30.51 -11.80
N HIS A 76 -5.62 -30.61 -12.84
CA HIS A 76 -5.18 -30.40 -14.22
C HIS A 76 -4.70 -28.96 -14.45
N VAL A 77 -5.40 -27.97 -13.91
CA VAL A 77 -5.00 -26.56 -13.97
C VAL A 77 -3.66 -26.33 -13.27
N ILE A 78 -3.47 -26.90 -12.08
CA ILE A 78 -2.18 -26.80 -11.36
C ILE A 78 -1.05 -27.39 -12.20
N ASN A 79 -1.24 -28.56 -12.81
CA ASN A 79 -0.19 -29.17 -13.62
C ASN A 79 0.09 -28.35 -14.88
N CYS A 80 -0.94 -27.86 -15.57
CA CYS A 80 -0.77 -26.96 -16.70
C CYS A 80 0.05 -25.72 -16.31
N VAL A 81 -0.27 -25.06 -15.19
CA VAL A 81 0.50 -23.91 -14.67
C VAL A 81 1.94 -24.29 -14.33
N ARG A 82 2.18 -25.50 -13.79
CA ARG A 82 3.53 -25.99 -13.52
C ARG A 82 4.34 -26.23 -14.80
N ASP A 83 3.68 -26.65 -15.87
CA ASP A 83 4.30 -26.94 -17.16
C ASP A 83 4.66 -25.65 -17.90
N VAL A 84 3.79 -24.64 -17.87
CA VAL A 84 4.02 -23.31 -18.48
C VAL A 84 4.74 -22.32 -17.55
N TRP A 85 5.14 -22.76 -16.35
CA TRP A 85 5.76 -21.89 -15.35
C TRP A 85 6.97 -21.09 -15.88
N PRO A 86 7.91 -21.69 -16.63
CA PRO A 86 9.05 -20.96 -17.18
C PRO A 86 8.64 -19.81 -18.10
N ASP A 87 7.57 -19.99 -18.88
CA ASP A 87 7.06 -18.98 -19.81
C ASP A 87 6.36 -17.84 -19.07
N VAL A 88 5.62 -18.16 -18.01
CA VAL A 88 5.04 -17.16 -17.10
C VAL A 88 6.13 -16.30 -16.47
N VAL A 89 7.17 -16.93 -15.93
CA VAL A 89 8.34 -16.25 -15.34
C VAL A 89 9.02 -15.35 -16.37
N SER A 90 9.28 -15.86 -17.57
CA SER A 90 9.90 -15.12 -18.68
C SER A 90 9.06 -13.89 -19.06
N SER A 91 7.74 -14.05 -19.16
CA SER A 91 6.82 -12.97 -19.50
C SER A 91 6.81 -11.88 -18.44
N LEU A 92 6.80 -12.25 -17.15
CA LEU A 92 6.87 -11.28 -16.04
C LEU A 92 8.21 -10.52 -16.03
N ASN A 93 9.32 -11.19 -16.29
CA ASN A 93 10.63 -10.54 -16.38
C ASN A 93 10.73 -9.60 -17.59
N TYR A 94 10.15 -9.99 -18.72
CA TYR A 94 10.05 -9.13 -19.90
C TYR A 94 9.25 -7.86 -19.57
N LEU A 95 8.11 -8.00 -18.89
CA LEU A 95 7.29 -6.86 -18.48
C LEU A 95 8.02 -5.94 -17.50
N ASP A 96 8.76 -6.48 -16.53
CA ASP A 96 9.61 -5.68 -15.66
C ASP A 96 10.61 -4.82 -16.46
N SER A 97 11.24 -5.42 -17.49
CA SER A 97 12.21 -4.73 -18.35
C SER A 97 11.59 -3.71 -19.31
N THR A 98 10.32 -3.89 -19.70
CA THR A 98 9.64 -3.08 -20.73
C THR A 98 8.64 -2.08 -20.18
N ALA A 99 8.23 -2.19 -18.91
CA ALA A 99 7.23 -1.32 -18.28
C ALA A 99 7.59 0.18 -18.23
N GLY A 100 8.78 0.59 -18.69
CA GLY A 100 9.14 2.00 -18.90
C GLY A 100 9.22 2.44 -20.37
N ARG A 101 8.99 1.54 -21.34
CA ARG A 101 9.23 1.80 -22.77
C ARG A 101 8.01 1.60 -23.66
N SER A 102 7.08 0.70 -23.35
CA SER A 102 5.88 0.51 -24.16
C SER A 102 4.78 1.50 -23.74
N GLN A 103 4.37 2.34 -24.68
CA GLN A 103 3.53 3.49 -24.35
C GLN A 103 2.03 3.17 -24.29
N ASN A 104 1.52 2.06 -24.82
CA ASN A 104 0.12 2.07 -25.31
C ASN A 104 -0.69 0.77 -25.18
N ASP A 105 -0.86 0.19 -23.98
CA ASP A 105 -1.98 -0.75 -23.82
C ASP A 105 -2.57 -0.80 -22.40
N ARG A 106 -3.63 -0.02 -22.18
CA ARG A 106 -4.48 -0.07 -20.97
C ARG A 106 -4.98 -1.50 -20.73
N THR A 107 -5.39 -2.19 -21.78
CA THR A 107 -6.00 -3.51 -21.70
C THR A 107 -4.97 -4.56 -21.26
N ALA A 108 -3.74 -4.52 -21.81
CA ALA A 108 -2.66 -5.41 -21.37
C ALA A 108 -2.31 -5.23 -19.89
N THR A 109 -2.42 -4.02 -19.36
CA THR A 109 -2.13 -3.67 -17.97
C THR A 109 -3.07 -4.33 -16.99
N LEU A 110 -4.37 -4.22 -17.28
CA LEU A 110 -5.42 -4.82 -16.45
C LEU A 110 -5.27 -6.34 -16.44
N TYR A 111 -5.12 -6.95 -17.61
CA TYR A 111 -4.89 -8.39 -17.72
C TYR A 111 -3.63 -8.84 -17.00
N LEU A 112 -2.57 -8.05 -17.05
CA LEU A 112 -1.35 -8.37 -16.33
C LEU A 112 -1.57 -8.38 -14.83
N SER A 113 -2.23 -7.37 -14.28
CA SER A 113 -2.50 -7.32 -12.83
C SER A 113 -3.36 -8.51 -12.37
N GLU A 114 -4.37 -8.90 -13.17
CA GLU A 114 -5.22 -10.07 -12.89
C GLU A 114 -4.46 -11.40 -13.04
N ALA A 115 -3.61 -11.52 -14.06
CA ALA A 115 -2.77 -12.69 -14.28
C ALA A 115 -1.77 -12.87 -13.13
N ILE A 116 -1.12 -11.78 -12.69
CA ILE A 116 -0.22 -11.78 -11.54
C ILE A 116 -0.97 -12.21 -10.28
N LEU A 117 -2.15 -11.63 -10.02
CA LEU A 117 -2.97 -12.00 -8.86
C LEU A 117 -3.33 -13.48 -8.90
N SER A 118 -3.71 -14.00 -10.07
CA SER A 118 -4.06 -15.41 -10.26
C SER A 118 -2.87 -16.33 -10.01
N VAL A 119 -1.70 -16.00 -10.57
CA VAL A 119 -0.44 -16.74 -10.39
C VAL A 119 -0.01 -16.76 -8.93
N ILE A 120 -0.03 -15.61 -8.25
CA ILE A 120 0.30 -15.53 -6.83
C ILE A 120 -0.74 -16.27 -5.97
N GLY A 121 -2.02 -16.22 -6.34
CA GLY A 121 -3.08 -16.98 -5.68
C GLY A 121 -2.88 -18.49 -5.73
N LEU A 122 -2.11 -18.99 -6.70
CA LEU A 122 -1.74 -20.41 -6.82
C LEU A 122 -0.57 -20.82 -5.91
N LYS A 123 0.13 -19.88 -5.27
CA LYS A 123 1.30 -20.13 -4.40
C LYS A 123 1.12 -21.31 -3.45
N LYS A 124 -0.05 -21.45 -2.81
CA LYS A 124 -0.35 -22.55 -1.88
C LYS A 124 -0.36 -23.96 -2.49
N TYR A 125 -0.51 -24.05 -3.81
CA TYR A 125 -0.60 -25.28 -4.58
C TYR A 125 0.66 -25.61 -5.38
N ILE A 126 1.50 -24.59 -5.64
CA ILE A 126 2.78 -24.72 -6.35
C ILE A 126 3.96 -24.18 -5.54
N PRO A 127 4.11 -24.51 -4.24
CA PRO A 127 5.14 -23.92 -3.37
C PRO A 127 6.56 -24.15 -3.91
N SER A 128 6.85 -25.34 -4.45
CA SER A 128 8.17 -25.66 -5.02
C SER A 128 8.55 -24.74 -6.19
N ARG A 129 7.59 -24.33 -7.01
CA ARG A 129 7.84 -23.40 -8.13
C ARG A 129 8.12 -22.00 -7.62
N MET A 130 7.40 -21.55 -6.59
CA MET A 130 7.65 -20.26 -5.95
C MET A 130 9.03 -20.22 -5.28
N GLU A 131 9.46 -21.33 -4.66
CA GLU A 131 10.80 -21.49 -4.09
C GLU A 131 11.90 -21.49 -5.15
N GLU A 132 11.67 -22.10 -6.32
CA GLU A 132 12.60 -22.07 -7.46
C GLU A 132 12.71 -20.68 -8.11
N THR A 133 11.67 -19.85 -7.99
CA THR A 133 11.57 -18.55 -8.69
C THR A 133 11.14 -17.40 -7.77
N PRO A 134 11.86 -17.13 -6.67
CA PRO A 134 11.45 -16.13 -5.68
C PRO A 134 11.46 -14.70 -6.27
N HIS A 135 12.22 -14.46 -7.34
CA HIS A 135 12.28 -13.16 -8.02
C HIS A 135 10.92 -12.70 -8.58
N ILE A 136 9.93 -13.58 -8.76
CA ILE A 136 8.56 -13.14 -9.12
C ILE A 136 8.01 -12.15 -8.10
N TYR A 137 8.23 -12.39 -6.80
CA TYR A 137 7.81 -11.45 -5.76
C TYR A 137 8.44 -10.07 -5.95
N ARG A 138 9.71 -10.04 -6.37
CA ARG A 138 10.43 -8.81 -6.69
C ARG A 138 9.76 -8.05 -7.84
N VAL A 139 9.38 -8.76 -8.90
CA VAL A 139 8.68 -8.17 -10.06
C VAL A 139 7.33 -7.60 -9.65
N VAL A 140 6.54 -8.32 -8.85
CA VAL A 140 5.24 -7.84 -8.35
C VAL A 140 5.40 -6.55 -7.56
N VAL A 141 6.39 -6.48 -6.66
CA VAL A 141 6.69 -5.28 -5.87
C VAL A 141 7.14 -4.13 -6.77
N ALA A 142 8.02 -4.39 -7.73
CA ALA A 142 8.49 -3.38 -8.67
C ALA A 142 7.34 -2.81 -9.51
N LEU A 143 6.41 -3.65 -9.98
CA LEU A 143 5.21 -3.21 -10.70
C LEU A 143 4.25 -2.43 -9.80
N TRP A 144 4.08 -2.84 -8.54
CA TRP A 144 3.20 -2.19 -7.57
C TRP A 144 3.71 -0.79 -7.18
N LEU A 145 5.02 -0.62 -7.05
CA LEU A 145 5.67 0.66 -6.73
C LEU A 145 5.81 1.59 -7.94
N ARG A 146 5.65 1.07 -9.16
CA ARG A 146 5.72 1.88 -10.38
C ARG A 146 4.40 2.55 -10.68
N ARG A 147 4.49 3.83 -11.04
CA ARG A 147 3.41 4.51 -11.76
C ARG A 147 3.47 4.09 -13.23
N PRO A 148 2.40 3.49 -13.78
CA PRO A 148 2.37 3.23 -15.20
C PRO A 148 2.35 4.55 -15.96
N SER A 149 3.29 4.74 -16.90
CA SER A 149 3.45 6.00 -17.63
C SER A 149 2.21 6.38 -18.45
N TYR A 150 1.41 5.40 -18.86
CA TYR A 150 0.15 5.60 -19.59
C TYR A 150 -1.06 5.81 -18.67
N ALA A 151 -0.99 5.36 -17.41
CA ALA A 151 -2.05 5.56 -16.42
C ALA A 151 -2.01 6.96 -15.78
N SER A 152 -1.16 7.86 -16.29
CA SER A 152 -1.01 9.22 -15.75
C SER A 152 -2.29 10.05 -15.83
N SER A 153 -3.22 9.68 -16.71
CA SER A 153 -4.44 10.44 -17.01
C SER A 153 -5.75 9.68 -16.77
N ASP A 154 -5.70 8.37 -16.49
CA ASP A 154 -6.89 7.55 -16.30
C ASP A 154 -6.92 6.95 -14.88
N LEU A 155 -7.77 7.52 -14.03
CA LEU A 155 -7.93 7.11 -12.64
C LEU A 155 -8.41 5.65 -12.53
N GLU A 156 -9.32 5.21 -13.39
CA GLU A 156 -9.90 3.87 -13.32
C GLU A 156 -8.83 2.80 -13.51
N THR A 157 -8.02 2.94 -14.57
CA THR A 157 -6.90 2.02 -14.84
C THR A 157 -5.90 2.00 -13.69
N LEU A 158 -5.59 3.16 -13.10
CA LEU A 158 -4.64 3.23 -11.99
C LEU A 158 -5.19 2.56 -10.71
N VAL A 159 -6.47 2.73 -10.46
CA VAL A 159 -7.20 2.09 -9.34
C VAL A 159 -7.19 0.57 -9.49
N GLU A 160 -7.53 0.05 -10.67
CA GLU A 160 -7.54 -1.39 -10.95
C GLU A 160 -6.14 -1.99 -10.87
N TRP A 161 -5.14 -1.32 -11.44
CA TRP A 161 -3.73 -1.73 -11.36
C TRP A 161 -3.25 -1.87 -9.92
N HIS A 162 -3.43 -0.84 -9.10
CA HIS A 162 -2.97 -0.88 -7.71
C HIS A 162 -3.80 -1.82 -6.84
N ALA A 163 -5.10 -1.98 -7.11
CA ALA A 163 -5.94 -2.94 -6.41
C ALA A 163 -5.50 -4.38 -6.70
N GLY A 164 -5.31 -4.73 -7.98
CA GLY A 164 -4.88 -6.07 -8.39
C GLY A 164 -3.49 -6.43 -7.84
N LEU A 165 -2.52 -5.52 -8.00
CA LEU A 165 -1.16 -5.75 -7.50
C LEU A 165 -1.06 -5.69 -5.97
N GLY A 166 -1.84 -4.83 -5.32
CA GLY A 166 -1.91 -4.78 -3.87
C GLY A 166 -2.44 -6.08 -3.28
N ALA A 167 -3.53 -6.61 -3.83
CA ALA A 167 -4.09 -7.90 -3.44
C ALA A 167 -3.10 -9.06 -3.72
N ALA A 168 -2.41 -9.03 -4.86
CA ALA A 168 -1.40 -10.02 -5.18
C ALA A 168 -0.25 -9.97 -4.17
N LEU A 169 0.26 -8.79 -3.84
CA LEU A 169 1.35 -8.62 -2.89
C LEU A 169 0.95 -9.01 -1.47
N GLN A 170 -0.26 -8.68 -1.04
CA GLN A 170 -0.79 -9.11 0.26
C GLN A 170 -0.86 -10.65 0.33
N THR A 171 -1.35 -11.30 -0.73
CA THR A 171 -1.38 -12.77 -0.85
C THR A 171 0.04 -13.36 -0.90
N ALA A 172 0.98 -12.67 -1.54
CA ALA A 172 2.38 -13.11 -1.60
C ALA A 172 3.05 -13.05 -0.23
N LEU A 173 2.80 -12.01 0.56
CA LEU A 173 3.45 -11.78 1.84
C LEU A 173 2.85 -12.59 3.00
N THR A 174 1.64 -13.10 2.83
CA THR A 174 0.99 -13.93 3.84
C THR A 174 1.14 -15.41 3.48
N ASP A 175 1.50 -16.23 4.46
CA ASP A 175 1.39 -17.67 4.34
C ASP A 175 -0.08 -18.06 4.54
N SER A 176 -0.71 -18.46 3.45
CA SER A 176 -2.09 -18.97 3.40
C SER A 176 -2.43 -20.05 4.43
N ARG A 177 -1.43 -20.74 5.02
CA ARG A 177 -1.65 -21.81 5.99
C ARG A 177 -1.64 -21.34 7.44
N GLN A 178 -0.94 -20.24 7.75
CA GLN A 178 -0.61 -19.88 9.13
C GLN A 178 -0.78 -18.39 9.45
N GLU A 179 -1.21 -17.56 8.48
CA GLU A 179 -1.27 -16.10 8.62
C GLU A 179 0.09 -15.51 9.05
N ARG A 180 1.18 -16.23 8.78
CA ARG A 180 2.54 -15.82 9.07
C ARG A 180 3.13 -15.07 7.90
N LEU A 181 4.11 -14.23 8.19
CA LEU A 181 4.90 -13.58 7.16
C LEU A 181 5.65 -14.63 6.34
N ASP A 182 5.51 -14.58 5.02
CA ASP A 182 6.39 -15.34 4.13
C ASP A 182 7.76 -14.64 4.03
N GLU A 183 8.77 -15.25 4.65
CA GLU A 183 10.13 -14.69 4.69
C GLU A 183 10.79 -14.61 3.31
N VAL A 184 10.46 -15.51 2.38
CA VAL A 184 11.01 -15.49 1.02
C VAL A 184 10.45 -14.27 0.30
N ALA A 185 9.13 -14.07 0.33
CA ALA A 185 8.50 -12.90 -0.25
C ALA A 185 9.00 -11.60 0.41
N ALA A 186 9.12 -11.57 1.74
CA ALA A 186 9.64 -10.42 2.49
C ALA A 186 11.07 -10.01 2.05
N ARG A 187 11.97 -10.98 1.87
CA ARG A 187 13.32 -10.73 1.34
C ARG A 187 13.28 -10.13 -0.07
N GLN A 188 12.35 -10.58 -0.89
CA GLN A 188 12.21 -10.12 -2.27
C GLN A 188 11.57 -8.72 -2.36
N VAL A 189 10.72 -8.33 -1.41
CA VAL A 189 10.26 -6.94 -1.26
C VAL A 189 11.44 -6.00 -1.08
N LEU A 190 12.37 -6.33 -0.19
CA LEU A 190 13.58 -5.51 0.02
C LEU A 190 14.50 -5.54 -1.20
N ALA A 191 14.66 -6.69 -1.84
CA ALA A 191 15.46 -6.81 -3.05
C ALA A 191 14.90 -5.97 -4.22
N ALA A 192 13.58 -5.73 -4.27
CA ALA A 192 12.95 -4.91 -5.32
C ALA A 192 13.34 -3.44 -5.26
N VAL A 193 13.82 -2.98 -4.09
CA VAL A 193 14.27 -1.61 -3.85
C VAL A 193 15.75 -1.56 -3.48
N ASP A 194 16.55 -2.51 -3.97
CA ASP A 194 17.99 -2.61 -3.70
C ASP A 194 18.34 -2.54 -2.20
N HIS A 195 17.49 -3.15 -1.36
CA HIS A 195 17.59 -3.11 0.10
C HIS A 195 17.59 -1.69 0.68
N ARG A 196 16.93 -0.73 0.01
CA ARG A 196 16.70 0.64 0.47
C ARG A 196 15.24 0.81 0.91
N PRO A 197 14.88 0.39 2.12
CA PRO A 197 13.48 0.39 2.57
C PRO A 197 12.87 1.80 2.64
N ASN A 198 13.66 2.86 2.86
CA ASN A 198 13.15 4.22 2.75
C ASN A 198 12.67 4.57 1.33
N ASP A 199 13.34 4.06 0.30
CA ASP A 199 12.92 4.27 -1.09
C ASP A 199 11.63 3.50 -1.41
N LEU A 200 11.42 2.34 -0.77
CA LEU A 200 10.14 1.62 -0.83
C LEU A 200 9.00 2.46 -0.25
N PHE A 201 9.16 2.99 0.97
CA PHE A 201 8.10 3.81 1.57
C PHE A 201 7.86 5.12 0.79
N ARG A 202 8.91 5.75 0.25
CA ARG A 202 8.75 6.94 -0.61
C ARG A 202 7.90 6.63 -1.84
N GLN A 203 8.20 5.53 -2.53
CA GLN A 203 7.47 5.13 -3.73
C GLN A 203 6.03 4.76 -3.41
N ALA A 204 5.80 3.92 -2.39
CA ALA A 204 4.46 3.51 -2.00
C ALA A 204 3.57 4.69 -1.58
N ILE A 205 4.07 5.60 -0.73
CA ILE A 205 3.33 6.80 -0.35
C ILE A 205 3.18 7.77 -1.54
N GLY A 206 4.14 7.79 -2.46
CA GLY A 206 4.03 8.49 -3.74
C GLY A 206 2.84 7.99 -4.56
N CYS A 207 2.66 6.67 -4.68
CA CYS A 207 1.50 6.06 -5.36
C CYS A 207 0.17 6.46 -4.69
N VAL A 208 0.13 6.50 -3.36
CA VAL A 208 -1.06 6.97 -2.61
C VAL A 208 -1.37 8.44 -2.93
N LEU A 209 -0.36 9.30 -2.93
CA LEU A 209 -0.53 10.71 -3.27
C LEU A 209 -0.98 10.91 -4.72
N ASP A 210 -0.49 10.09 -5.65
CA ASP A 210 -0.91 10.11 -7.05
C ASP A 210 -2.38 9.72 -7.19
N LEU A 211 -2.80 8.63 -6.55
CA LEU A 211 -4.21 8.20 -6.50
C LEU A 211 -5.13 9.29 -5.94
N LEU A 212 -4.69 10.01 -4.91
CA LEU A 212 -5.44 11.13 -4.30
C LEU A 212 -5.40 12.42 -5.11
N SER A 213 -4.45 12.58 -6.03
CA SER A 213 -4.28 13.82 -6.82
C SER A 213 -5.05 13.79 -8.13
N LEU A 214 -5.38 12.60 -8.63
CA LEU A 214 -6.21 12.43 -9.81
C LEU A 214 -7.67 12.79 -9.50
N ARG A 215 -8.27 13.60 -10.37
CA ARG A 215 -9.71 13.89 -10.33
C ARG A 215 -10.41 12.91 -11.25
N GLY A 216 -11.41 12.20 -10.75
CA GLY A 216 -12.33 11.40 -11.55
C GLY A 216 -13.77 11.76 -11.22
N ASP A 217 -14.70 11.18 -11.97
CA ASP A 217 -16.12 11.21 -11.64
C ASP A 217 -16.36 10.59 -10.25
N GLU A 218 -17.45 10.97 -9.58
CA GLU A 218 -17.86 10.47 -8.25
C GLU A 218 -17.66 8.94 -8.00
N PRO A 219 -18.04 8.02 -8.91
CA PRO A 219 -17.80 6.59 -8.69
C PRO A 219 -16.31 6.21 -8.70
N ALA A 220 -15.53 6.77 -9.63
CA ALA A 220 -14.09 6.52 -9.72
C ALA A 220 -13.35 7.12 -8.52
N ALA A 221 -13.79 8.30 -8.04
CA ALA A 221 -13.27 8.90 -6.83
C ALA A 221 -13.50 8.01 -5.60
N SER A 222 -14.69 7.43 -5.46
CA SER A 222 -14.99 6.50 -4.36
C SER A 222 -14.13 5.24 -4.40
N LEU A 223 -13.97 4.63 -5.58
CA LEU A 223 -13.09 3.46 -5.77
C LEU A 223 -11.62 3.80 -5.47
N SER A 224 -11.17 5.00 -5.85
CA SER A 224 -9.80 5.44 -5.55
C SER A 224 -9.51 5.48 -4.06
N VAL A 225 -10.48 5.90 -3.24
CA VAL A 225 -10.32 5.95 -1.78
C VAL A 225 -10.29 4.53 -1.18
N ILE A 226 -11.07 3.59 -1.73
CA ILE A 226 -10.99 2.18 -1.34
C ILE A 226 -9.61 1.63 -1.67
N THR A 227 -9.10 1.84 -2.88
CA THR A 227 -7.76 1.38 -3.27
C THR A 227 -6.67 2.03 -2.43
N VAL A 228 -6.79 3.32 -2.08
CA VAL A 228 -5.88 4.00 -1.15
C VAL A 228 -5.90 3.32 0.22
N ARG A 229 -7.08 2.99 0.75
CA ARG A 229 -7.22 2.27 2.02
C ARG A 229 -6.49 0.93 1.99
N GLU A 230 -6.76 0.09 0.99
CA GLU A 230 -6.11 -1.22 0.86
C GLU A 230 -4.59 -1.09 0.66
N HIS A 231 -4.15 -0.08 -0.09
CA HIS A 231 -2.73 0.23 -0.24
C HIS A 231 -2.08 0.63 1.10
N LEU A 232 -2.76 1.41 1.93
CA LEU A 232 -2.26 1.82 3.26
C LEU A 232 -2.19 0.63 4.22
N ILE A 233 -3.15 -0.29 4.21
CA ILE A 233 -3.11 -1.54 4.98
C ILE A 233 -1.86 -2.35 4.61
N LEU A 234 -1.57 -2.47 3.33
CA LEU A 234 -0.36 -3.17 2.85
C LEU A 234 0.92 -2.45 3.29
N VAL A 235 0.96 -1.11 3.21
CA VAL A 235 2.12 -0.32 3.67
C VAL A 235 2.31 -0.44 5.18
N GLU A 236 1.24 -0.47 5.97
CA GLU A 236 1.28 -0.69 7.41
C GLU A 236 1.91 -2.07 7.71
N PHE A 237 1.40 -3.12 7.06
CA PHE A 237 1.92 -4.47 7.20
C PHE A 237 3.42 -4.53 6.87
N ILE A 238 3.85 -3.88 5.79
CA ILE A 238 5.26 -3.82 5.42
C ILE A 238 6.09 -3.06 6.46
N ALA A 239 5.59 -1.92 6.96
CA ALA A 239 6.27 -1.13 7.99
C ALA A 239 6.45 -1.89 9.30
N TYR A 240 5.48 -2.72 9.67
CA TYR A 240 5.50 -3.46 10.93
C TYR A 240 6.25 -4.79 10.83
N GLN A 241 6.02 -5.58 9.77
CA GLN A 241 6.47 -6.97 9.68
C GLN A 241 7.65 -7.19 8.72
N VAL A 242 7.71 -6.47 7.60
CA VAL A 242 8.65 -6.78 6.50
C VAL A 242 9.91 -5.95 6.56
N ALA A 243 9.76 -4.64 6.76
CA ALA A 243 10.83 -3.65 6.69
C ALA A 243 10.76 -2.66 7.87
N PRO A 244 10.78 -3.12 9.13
CA PRO A 244 10.81 -2.22 10.29
C PRO A 244 12.08 -1.37 10.27
N LEU A 245 11.95 -0.05 10.43
CA LEU A 245 13.09 0.86 10.39
C LEU A 245 13.32 1.57 11.73
N PRO A 246 14.57 1.66 12.19
CA PRO A 246 14.90 2.42 13.40
C PRO A 246 14.65 3.93 13.22
N CYS A 247 14.67 4.42 11.97
CA CYS A 247 14.34 5.79 11.60
C CYS A 247 13.82 5.85 10.17
N HIS A 248 12.57 6.28 10.00
CA HIS A 248 12.00 6.58 8.70
C HIS A 248 12.49 7.94 8.19
N ALA A 249 12.51 8.12 6.87
CA ALA A 249 12.84 9.38 6.25
C ALA A 249 11.78 10.45 6.56
N ARG A 250 12.22 11.71 6.73
CA ARG A 250 11.34 12.81 7.12
C ARG A 250 10.22 13.00 6.12
N ASP A 251 10.56 13.12 4.85
CA ASP A 251 9.65 13.28 3.71
C ASP A 251 8.53 12.24 3.70
N VAL A 252 8.82 10.97 3.98
CA VAL A 252 7.80 9.91 4.09
C VAL A 252 6.77 10.24 5.18
N VAL A 253 7.24 10.63 6.38
CA VAL A 253 6.35 11.00 7.49
C VAL A 253 5.50 12.22 7.14
N ARG A 254 6.09 13.24 6.48
CA ARG A 254 5.35 14.43 6.05
C ARG A 254 4.26 14.08 5.04
N SER A 255 4.60 13.24 4.06
CA SER A 255 3.67 12.78 3.03
C SER A 255 2.52 11.98 3.64
N LEU A 256 2.78 11.13 4.63
CA LEU A 256 1.72 10.44 5.39
C LEU A 256 0.79 11.41 6.12
N VAL A 257 1.35 12.45 6.78
CA VAL A 257 0.52 13.49 7.41
C VAL A 257 -0.33 14.25 6.37
N ASP A 258 0.23 14.55 5.19
CA ASP A 258 -0.53 15.16 4.10
C ASP A 258 -1.65 14.23 3.60
N VAL A 259 -1.37 12.94 3.38
CA VAL A 259 -2.36 11.91 3.03
C VAL A 259 -3.50 11.88 4.06
N THR A 260 -3.19 11.78 5.35
CA THR A 260 -4.20 11.80 6.42
C THR A 260 -5.04 13.08 6.35
N ARG A 261 -4.40 14.24 6.20
CA ARG A 261 -5.09 15.55 6.15
C ARG A 261 -5.98 15.72 4.93
N ARG A 262 -5.60 15.15 3.77
CA ARG A 262 -6.45 15.13 2.57
C ARG A 262 -7.66 14.23 2.81
N LEU A 263 -7.44 13.01 3.28
CA LEU A 263 -8.50 12.02 3.49
C LEU A 263 -9.54 12.49 4.53
N VAL A 264 -9.12 13.09 5.65
CA VAL A 264 -10.08 13.60 6.66
C VAL A 264 -10.97 14.74 6.12
N ARG A 265 -10.51 15.49 5.11
CA ARG A 265 -11.30 16.57 4.49
C ARG A 265 -12.29 16.04 3.46
N MET A 266 -12.12 14.81 2.99
CA MET A 266 -13.04 14.19 2.05
C MET A 266 -14.29 13.70 2.79
N PRO A 267 -15.49 13.87 2.21
CA PRO A 267 -16.71 13.34 2.79
C PRO A 267 -16.76 11.81 2.66
N GLY A 268 -17.55 11.17 3.53
CA GLY A 268 -17.85 9.74 3.45
C GLY A 268 -17.08 8.86 4.45
N SER A 269 -17.68 7.72 4.81
CA SER A 269 -17.11 6.74 5.74
C SER A 269 -15.85 6.07 5.19
N THR A 270 -15.75 5.89 3.88
CA THR A 270 -14.59 5.28 3.22
C THR A 270 -13.34 6.14 3.36
N ALA A 271 -13.43 7.45 3.10
CA ALA A 271 -12.30 8.37 3.25
C ALA A 271 -11.83 8.47 4.70
N ARG A 272 -12.79 8.42 5.62
CA ARG A 272 -12.51 8.33 7.04
C ARG A 272 -11.78 7.03 7.40
N SER A 273 -12.26 5.86 6.96
CA SER A 273 -11.55 4.60 7.19
C SER A 273 -10.14 4.62 6.60
N ALA A 274 -9.97 5.12 5.38
CA ALA A 274 -8.64 5.30 4.78
C ALA A 274 -7.73 6.22 5.60
N SER A 275 -8.27 7.29 6.20
CA SER A 275 -7.50 8.16 7.09
C SER A 275 -7.09 7.48 8.39
N GLU A 276 -7.90 6.54 8.90
CA GLU A 276 -7.55 5.69 10.05
C GLU A 276 -6.41 4.73 9.68
N GLU A 277 -6.43 4.13 8.48
CA GLU A 277 -5.31 3.30 7.99
C GLU A 277 -4.02 4.13 7.80
N ALA A 278 -4.11 5.36 7.30
CA ALA A 278 -2.94 6.24 7.22
C ALA A 278 -2.35 6.54 8.61
N CYS A 279 -3.22 6.67 9.62
CA CYS A 279 -2.82 6.80 11.02
C CYS A 279 -2.19 5.49 11.55
N ALA A 280 -2.68 4.33 11.14
CA ALA A 280 -2.13 3.03 11.50
C ALA A 280 -0.72 2.82 10.92
N VAL A 281 -0.47 3.27 9.68
CA VAL A 281 0.88 3.32 9.11
C VAL A 281 1.83 4.16 9.98
N LEU A 282 1.41 5.36 10.40
CA LEU A 282 2.21 6.21 11.29
C LEU A 282 2.51 5.53 12.63
N LEU A 283 1.51 4.84 13.21
CA LEU A 283 1.67 4.10 14.45
C LEU A 283 2.67 2.95 14.29
N SER A 284 2.57 2.18 13.22
CA SER A 284 3.52 1.10 12.89
C SER A 284 4.95 1.62 12.70
N ILE A 285 5.12 2.78 12.07
CA ILE A 285 6.40 3.49 11.98
C ILE A 285 6.92 3.88 13.37
N TRP A 286 6.08 4.38 14.26
CA TRP A 286 6.50 4.80 15.61
C TRP A 286 6.81 3.63 16.54
N ASN A 287 6.12 2.51 16.38
CA ASN A 287 6.34 1.30 17.16
C ASN A 287 7.67 0.60 16.79
N THR A 288 8.09 0.72 15.53
CA THR A 288 9.36 0.14 15.04
C THR A 288 10.54 1.11 15.12
N ALA A 289 10.28 2.42 15.25
CA ALA A 289 11.32 3.43 15.37
C ALA A 289 12.07 3.38 16.71
N SER A 290 13.39 3.52 16.62
CA SER A 290 14.30 3.61 17.77
C SER A 290 14.32 5.00 18.42
N ASP A 291 13.89 6.04 17.68
CA ASP A 291 13.89 7.43 18.13
C ASP A 291 12.50 8.09 18.05
N SER A 292 12.41 9.36 18.45
CA SER A 292 11.16 10.14 18.44
C SER A 292 11.10 11.22 17.35
N ARG A 293 12.00 11.18 16.35
CA ARG A 293 12.07 12.22 15.31
C ARG A 293 10.83 12.20 14.42
N SER A 294 10.35 11.01 14.04
CA SER A 294 9.12 10.83 13.25
C SER A 294 7.90 11.43 13.95
N VAL A 295 7.74 11.20 15.25
CA VAL A 295 6.68 11.82 16.08
C VAL A 295 6.79 13.35 16.04
N VAL A 296 8.00 13.89 16.26
CA VAL A 296 8.24 15.34 16.24
C VAL A 296 7.91 15.95 14.87
N TRP A 297 8.28 15.28 13.78
CA TRP A 297 7.96 15.77 12.43
C TRP A 297 6.45 15.75 12.19
N ALA A 298 5.76 14.67 12.52
CA ALA A 298 4.32 14.57 12.34
C ALA A 298 3.55 15.64 13.13
N LEU A 299 3.96 15.87 14.38
CA LEU A 299 3.40 16.94 15.23
C LEU A 299 3.58 18.32 14.60
N ASN A 300 4.79 18.64 14.12
CA ASN A 300 5.07 19.93 13.49
C ASN A 300 4.37 20.14 12.14
N ASP A 301 3.98 19.05 11.47
CA ASP A 301 3.29 19.10 10.18
C ASP A 301 1.75 19.04 10.32
N GLY A 302 1.23 19.11 11.55
CA GLY A 302 -0.19 19.33 11.83
C GLY A 302 -1.04 18.05 11.96
N ILE A 303 -0.44 16.91 12.34
CA ILE A 303 -1.20 15.66 12.51
C ILE A 303 -2.31 15.76 13.58
N LEU A 304 -2.12 16.62 14.58
CA LEU A 304 -3.09 16.83 15.67
C LEU A 304 -4.44 17.37 15.17
N ASP A 305 -4.44 18.21 14.13
CA ASP A 305 -5.69 18.74 13.58
C ASP A 305 -6.51 17.63 12.91
N ALA A 306 -5.84 16.69 12.25
CA ALA A 306 -6.47 15.52 11.65
C ALA A 306 -7.04 14.59 12.72
N PHE A 307 -6.30 14.37 13.82
CA PHE A 307 -6.78 13.63 14.99
C PHE A 307 -8.02 14.27 15.61
N ALA A 308 -8.01 15.60 15.78
CA ALA A 308 -9.15 16.35 16.29
C ALA A 308 -10.40 16.17 15.43
N TYR A 309 -10.22 16.13 14.11
CA TYR A 309 -11.29 15.91 13.16
C TYR A 309 -11.85 14.49 13.29
N LEU A 310 -10.99 13.47 13.29
CA LEU A 310 -11.39 12.07 13.41
C LEU A 310 -12.15 11.78 14.71
N ALA A 311 -11.67 12.32 15.83
CA ALA A 311 -12.34 12.19 17.13
C ALA A 311 -13.73 12.84 17.17
N ARG A 312 -13.93 13.95 16.45
CA ARG A 312 -15.23 14.63 16.39
C ARG A 312 -16.24 13.92 15.50
N SER A 313 -15.75 13.22 14.49
CA SER A 313 -16.58 12.61 13.46
C SER A 313 -17.20 11.25 13.86
N GLN A 314 -16.86 10.65 15.00
CA GLN A 314 -17.58 9.47 15.52
C GLN A 314 -17.46 9.37 17.04
N PRO A 315 -18.52 8.93 17.74
CA PRO A 315 -18.38 8.46 19.10
C PRO A 315 -17.41 7.27 19.09
N LEU A 316 -16.33 7.36 19.86
CA LEU A 316 -15.36 6.28 19.99
C LEU A 316 -16.07 5.06 20.58
N THR A 317 -16.52 4.16 19.71
CA THR A 317 -16.97 2.85 20.16
C THR A 317 -15.73 2.07 20.58
N ASP A 318 -15.89 1.20 21.58
CA ASP A 318 -14.82 0.49 22.31
C ASP A 318 -13.85 -0.36 21.43
N LYS A 319 -14.05 -0.44 20.10
CA LYS A 319 -13.43 -1.42 19.22
C LYS A 319 -12.52 -0.88 18.11
N SER A 320 -12.47 0.43 17.86
CA SER A 320 -11.48 0.99 16.92
C SER A 320 -10.79 2.17 17.56
N SER A 321 -9.51 2.03 17.88
CA SER A 321 -8.82 3.13 18.53
C SER A 321 -7.34 3.24 18.14
N VAL A 322 -7.03 3.09 16.85
CA VAL A 322 -5.73 3.52 16.28
C VAL A 322 -5.40 4.93 16.78
N LEU A 323 -6.40 5.82 16.81
CA LEU A 323 -6.26 7.16 17.36
C LEU A 323 -5.89 7.18 18.86
N ARG A 324 -6.52 6.34 19.68
CA ARG A 324 -6.18 6.21 21.11
C ARG A 324 -4.77 5.69 21.28
N GLU A 325 -4.36 4.69 20.51
CA GLU A 325 -3.01 4.14 20.55
C GLU A 325 -1.96 5.18 20.14
N LEU A 326 -2.25 5.99 19.12
CA LEU A 326 -1.41 7.13 18.72
C LEU A 326 -1.30 8.17 19.85
N LEU A 327 -2.41 8.50 20.53
CA LEU A 327 -2.42 9.44 21.64
C LEU A 327 -1.66 8.89 22.86
N ILE A 328 -1.80 7.59 23.15
CA ILE A 328 -1.01 6.89 24.17
C ILE A 328 0.47 6.96 23.81
N HIS A 329 0.84 6.61 22.58
CA HIS A 329 2.23 6.63 22.11
C HIS A 329 2.83 8.04 22.21
N ILE A 330 2.13 9.08 21.75
CA ILE A 330 2.57 10.48 21.90
C ILE A 330 2.71 10.84 23.38
N GLY A 331 1.78 10.39 24.22
CA GLY A 331 1.80 10.61 25.65
C GLY A 331 3.00 9.97 26.34
N GLU A 332 3.34 8.74 26.00
CA GLU A 332 4.53 8.05 26.50
C GLU A 332 5.80 8.79 26.07
N ARG A 333 5.90 9.14 24.78
CA ARG A 333 7.04 9.85 24.20
C ARG A 333 7.15 11.31 24.64
N SER A 334 6.14 11.89 25.27
CA SER A 334 6.18 13.27 25.78
C SER A 334 7.21 13.50 26.90
N ILE A 335 7.89 12.46 27.40
CA ILE A 335 9.07 12.57 28.26
C ILE A 335 10.29 13.14 27.52
N VAL A 336 10.33 12.96 26.20
CA VAL A 336 11.39 13.48 25.34
C VAL A 336 11.12 14.96 25.06
N LEU A 337 12.07 15.82 25.42
CA LEU A 337 11.90 17.28 25.37
C LEU A 337 11.52 17.82 23.98
N SER A 338 12.02 17.22 22.90
CA SER A 338 11.67 17.61 21.53
C SER A 338 10.20 17.34 21.20
N VAL A 339 9.64 16.22 21.69
CA VAL A 339 8.22 15.87 21.55
C VAL A 339 7.37 16.85 22.35
N THR A 340 7.68 17.08 23.63
CA THR A 340 6.94 18.04 24.47
C THR A 340 6.92 19.45 23.85
N ARG A 341 8.04 19.90 23.29
CA ARG A 341 8.14 21.19 22.61
C ARG A 341 7.28 21.24 21.34
N ALA A 342 7.27 20.17 20.55
CA ALA A 342 6.42 20.08 19.37
C ALA A 342 4.93 20.10 19.75
N MET A 343 4.53 19.36 20.78
CA MET A 343 3.15 19.38 21.30
C MET A 343 2.73 20.77 21.77
N TYR A 344 3.60 21.47 22.52
CA TYR A 344 3.33 22.83 22.98
C TYR A 344 3.15 23.81 21.82
N ARG A 345 4.01 23.77 20.81
CA ARG A 345 3.93 24.66 19.64
C ARG A 345 2.63 24.48 18.84
N ASN A 346 2.12 23.25 18.79
CA ASN A 346 0.91 22.92 18.04
C ASN A 346 -0.35 22.90 18.92
N ASN A 347 -0.34 23.64 20.03
CA ASN A 347 -1.48 23.82 20.93
C ASN A 347 -2.18 22.52 21.35
N PHE A 348 -1.41 21.49 21.74
CA PHE A 348 -1.95 20.20 22.17
C PHE A 348 -2.94 20.34 23.35
N GLU A 349 -2.79 21.38 24.19
CA GLU A 349 -3.74 21.71 25.25
C GLU A 349 -5.15 21.99 24.70
N GLY A 350 -5.26 22.70 23.58
CA GLY A 350 -6.53 22.94 22.90
C GLY A 350 -7.15 21.67 22.31
N LEU A 351 -6.31 20.75 21.82
CA LEU A 351 -6.76 19.43 21.36
C LEU A 351 -7.37 18.64 22.52
N LEU A 352 -6.70 18.62 23.68
CA LEU A 352 -7.21 17.98 24.89
C LEU A 352 -8.48 18.66 25.39
N GLY A 353 -8.62 19.99 25.31
CA GLY A 353 -9.88 20.66 25.65
C GLY A 353 -11.09 20.25 24.79
N SER A 354 -10.88 19.56 23.66
CA SER A 354 -11.95 19.08 22.77
C SER A 354 -12.40 17.66 23.12
N ARG A 355 -13.53 17.20 22.54
CA ARG A 355 -14.02 15.80 22.64
C ARG A 355 -12.97 14.72 22.28
N CYS A 356 -11.82 15.12 21.74
CA CYS A 356 -10.66 14.24 21.58
C CYS A 356 -10.16 13.63 22.91
N LEU A 357 -10.44 14.25 24.06
CA LEU A 357 -10.11 13.67 25.37
C LEU A 357 -10.84 12.36 25.66
N ASP A 358 -12.04 12.15 25.12
CA ASP A 358 -12.76 10.89 25.32
C ASP A 358 -11.98 9.72 24.69
N ALA A 359 -11.12 9.99 23.69
CA ALA A 359 -10.23 9.00 23.08
C ALA A 359 -8.96 8.76 23.88
N CYS A 360 -8.52 9.73 24.68
CA CYS A 360 -7.27 9.67 25.41
C CYS A 360 -7.52 9.12 26.82
N PRO A 361 -6.81 8.06 27.27
CA PRO A 361 -6.92 7.63 28.66
C PRO A 361 -6.64 8.81 29.61
N PRO A 362 -7.47 9.04 30.64
CA PRO A 362 -7.34 10.22 31.52
C PRO A 362 -5.93 10.37 32.12
N VAL A 363 -5.30 9.24 32.44
CA VAL A 363 -3.93 9.17 32.98
C VAL A 363 -2.90 9.72 31.99
N VAL A 364 -3.06 9.40 30.70
CA VAL A 364 -2.16 9.86 29.64
C VAL A 364 -2.35 11.37 29.42
N GLY A 365 -3.60 11.83 29.34
CA GLY A 365 -3.92 13.25 29.19
C GLY A 365 -3.35 14.10 30.33
N ALA A 366 -3.58 13.69 31.58
CA ALA A 366 -3.04 14.37 32.76
C ALA A 366 -1.51 14.39 32.78
N THR A 367 -0.86 13.29 32.39
CA THR A 367 0.60 13.19 32.30
C THR A 367 1.18 14.14 31.26
N ILE A 368 0.56 14.21 30.08
CA ILE A 368 0.95 15.14 29.02
C ILE A 368 0.85 16.59 29.50
N LEU A 369 -0.32 16.99 30.04
CA LEU A 369 -0.56 18.35 30.52
C LEU A 369 0.44 18.76 31.60
N ARG A 370 0.74 17.84 32.53
CA ARG A 370 1.76 18.05 33.55
C ARG A 370 3.14 18.27 32.93
N ARG A 371 3.53 17.47 31.94
CA ARG A 371 4.84 17.60 31.26
C ARG A 371 4.94 18.91 30.47
N ILE A 372 3.89 19.31 29.76
CA ILE A 372 3.84 20.60 29.06
C ILE A 372 3.95 21.76 30.05
N SER A 373 3.23 21.69 31.18
CA SER A 373 3.27 22.70 32.25
C SER A 373 4.66 22.81 32.89
N LEU A 374 5.30 21.67 33.18
CA LEU A 374 6.68 21.63 33.70
C LEU A 374 7.68 22.19 32.70
N MET A 375 7.53 21.88 31.41
CA MET A 375 8.35 22.43 30.34
C MET A 375 8.20 23.95 30.28
N ARG A 376 6.96 24.46 30.35
CA ARG A 376 6.67 25.91 30.39
C ARG A 376 7.34 26.57 31.59
N ALA A 377 7.23 25.98 32.78
CA ALA A 377 7.83 26.53 33.99
C ALA A 377 9.37 26.56 33.94
N LYS A 378 10.00 25.45 33.54
CA LYS A 378 11.47 25.29 33.55
C LYS A 378 12.18 25.92 32.34
N TYR A 379 11.53 25.92 31.18
CA TYR A 379 12.08 26.42 29.92
C TYR A 379 11.34 27.68 29.45
N THR A 380 10.81 28.48 30.38
CA THR A 380 10.55 29.89 30.10
C THR A 380 11.84 30.41 29.50
N LYS A 381 11.82 30.72 28.21
CA LYS A 381 12.95 31.39 27.58
C LYS A 381 13.11 32.69 28.36
N LYS A 382 14.03 32.72 29.34
CA LYS A 382 14.81 33.91 29.60
C LYS A 382 15.56 34.15 28.30
N CYS A 383 14.88 34.76 27.32
CA CYS A 383 15.55 35.40 26.22
C CYS A 383 16.47 36.42 26.89
N ALA A 384 17.73 36.03 27.09
CA ALA A 384 18.80 36.88 27.54
C ALA A 384 19.18 37.95 26.50
N ASN A 385 18.40 38.06 25.42
CA ASN A 385 18.37 39.23 24.54
C ASN A 385 17.13 40.08 24.84
N LYS A 386 17.12 40.71 26.01
CA LYS A 386 16.64 42.09 26.05
C LYS A 386 17.69 42.89 25.30
N THR A 387 17.34 43.50 24.16
CA THR A 387 18.12 44.60 23.56
C THR A 387 19.58 44.27 23.20
N VAL A 388 19.81 43.48 22.14
CA VAL A 388 20.85 43.90 21.19
C VAL A 388 20.14 44.82 20.23
N GLN A 389 20.31 46.12 20.46
CA GLN A 389 19.82 47.18 19.60
C GLN A 389 20.30 46.92 18.17
N LEU A 390 19.42 46.47 17.29
CA LEU A 390 19.62 46.42 15.84
C LEU A 390 19.60 47.84 15.22
N GLY A 391 19.90 48.88 16.02
CA GLY A 391 19.92 50.28 15.60
C GLY A 391 21.31 50.80 15.21
N HIS A 392 22.40 50.05 15.47
CA HIS A 392 23.77 50.54 15.25
C HIS A 392 24.51 49.94 14.05
N LEU A 393 23.88 49.09 13.23
CA LEU A 393 24.52 48.45 12.07
C LEU A 393 23.87 48.77 10.71
N LEU A 394 22.97 49.77 10.65
CA LEU A 394 22.38 50.25 9.39
C LEU A 394 22.85 51.66 8.97
N ASP A 395 23.73 52.32 9.75
CA ASP A 395 24.26 53.65 9.39
C ASP A 395 25.65 53.64 8.73
N ASP A 396 26.33 52.48 8.59
CA ASP A 396 27.66 52.38 7.93
C ASP A 396 27.59 51.91 6.46
N ARG A 397 26.46 52.13 5.77
CA ARG A 397 26.36 51.92 4.30
C ARG A 397 25.64 53.09 3.61
N ARG A 398 26.18 54.29 3.77
CA ARG A 398 25.97 55.41 2.83
C ARG A 398 27.29 55.82 2.20
#